data_AF-G9K760-F1
#
_entry.id   AF-G9K760-F1
#
_cell.length_a   1.000
_cell.length_b   1.000
_cell.length_c   1.000
_cell.angle_alpha   90.00
_cell.angle_beta   90.00
_cell.angle_gamma   90.00
#
_symmetry.space_group_name_H-M   'P 1'
#
loop_
_entity.id
_entity.type
_entity.pdbx_description
1 polymer ?
#
loop_
_entity_poly.entity_id
_entity_poly.type
_entity_poly.pdbx_seq_one_letter_code
_entity_poly.pdbx_strand_id
1 'polypeptide(L)'
;EQDEESQENLFSSDRTTQSLTIQVTCAFEQLVVLIKHWLNEILPCISTARLEDELRQEIKKLGGYIQLFLQGCCSDISSMVKEAQTKIIRIVQQAVKYVGQLAVLKGSKLHFLENSSNKAAGIQEDFMDALCDGVGLGMKILLDSGLEKAKELQHELLSQCTQNEVTKQMKGKAMGLIGCLENMFAEWKTKSFRTELQQEGPGYQDLKKTINLAQEFLKLKHCLEQTIQIIISALRGCHMDKNILKNCVESLCNLAKDFHDDLSMCSTSLDSCEKRLPRVGHGGLESLAKSLLLCFESEERADLLNPWETCNQNTREEGRQSKSSRTDSIRNKGVPKRVFELHGSSPAVTSEDSMPSRIQWV
;
A
#
# COMPACT_ATOMS: atom_id res chain seq x y z
N GLU A 1 25.20 -32.07 -58.77
CA GLU A 1 26.10 -31.21 -58.00
C GLU A 1 25.27 -30.40 -57.04
N GLN A 2 25.64 -30.48 -55.77
CA GLN A 2 25.00 -29.79 -54.64
C GLN A 2 25.37 -28.30 -54.72
N ASP A 3 24.38 -27.45 -54.50
CA ASP A 3 24.58 -26.09 -53.98
C ASP A 3 23.51 -25.85 -52.90
N GLU A 4 23.57 -26.71 -51.88
CA GLU A 4 23.07 -26.41 -50.54
C GLU A 4 24.28 -25.94 -49.73
N GLU A 5 24.09 -24.94 -48.86
CA GLU A 5 25.06 -24.35 -47.93
C GLU A 5 25.92 -23.17 -48.46
N SER A 6 25.28 -22.04 -48.74
CA SER A 6 25.89 -20.74 -48.48
C SER A 6 24.96 -19.85 -47.64
N GLN A 7 24.43 -20.40 -46.54
CA GLN A 7 24.02 -19.57 -45.41
C GLN A 7 25.29 -19.19 -44.63
N GLU A 8 26.09 -18.28 -45.19
CA GLU A 8 27.00 -17.51 -44.35
C GLU A 8 26.15 -16.66 -43.41
N ASN A 9 25.81 -17.23 -42.25
CA ASN A 9 25.12 -16.52 -41.19
C ASN A 9 25.93 -15.26 -40.88
N LEU A 10 25.34 -14.08 -41.04
CA LEU A 10 25.97 -12.78 -40.72
C LEU A 10 26.57 -12.78 -39.29
N PHE A 11 25.97 -13.56 -38.39
CA PHE A 11 26.46 -13.79 -37.04
C PHE A 11 27.76 -14.59 -36.98
N SER A 12 28.07 -15.47 -37.93
CA SER A 12 29.29 -16.29 -37.89
C SER A 12 30.57 -15.50 -38.20
N SER A 13 30.47 -14.37 -38.94
CA SER A 13 31.64 -13.59 -39.36
C SER A 13 31.96 -12.39 -38.45
N ASP A 14 30.98 -11.85 -37.71
CA ASP A 14 31.19 -10.67 -36.85
C ASP A 14 31.08 -10.99 -35.35
N ARG A 15 32.24 -11.18 -34.72
CA ARG A 15 32.36 -11.41 -33.27
C ARG A 15 31.77 -10.28 -32.43
N THR A 16 31.73 -9.06 -32.94
CA THR A 16 31.19 -7.91 -32.18
C THR A 16 29.67 -7.98 -32.11
N THR A 17 29.00 -8.30 -33.22
CA THR A 17 27.56 -8.55 -33.28
C THR A 17 27.17 -9.76 -32.42
N GLN A 18 27.91 -10.87 -32.48
CA GLN A 18 27.66 -12.02 -31.57
C GLN A 18 27.73 -11.62 -30.09
N SER A 19 28.81 -10.92 -29.70
CA SER A 19 28.99 -10.46 -28.32
C SER A 19 27.84 -9.56 -27.88
N LEU A 20 27.39 -8.64 -28.74
CA LEU A 20 26.29 -7.74 -28.42
C LEU A 20 24.96 -8.48 -28.28
N THR A 21 24.68 -9.46 -29.15
CA THR A 21 23.48 -10.30 -29.05
C THR A 21 23.46 -11.11 -27.75
N ILE A 22 24.58 -11.70 -27.35
CA ILE A 22 24.70 -12.39 -26.05
C ILE A 22 24.44 -11.39 -24.91
N GLN A 23 25.03 -10.19 -24.95
CA GLN A 23 24.80 -9.18 -23.92
C GLN A 23 23.33 -8.77 -23.81
N VAL A 24 22.65 -8.50 -24.93
CA VAL A 24 21.23 -8.10 -24.94
C VAL A 24 20.34 -9.22 -24.41
N THR A 25 20.57 -10.46 -24.85
CA THR A 25 19.78 -11.62 -24.40
C THR A 25 20.01 -11.93 -22.93
N CYS A 26 21.26 -11.90 -22.45
CA CYS A 26 21.57 -12.05 -21.02
C CYS A 26 20.96 -10.92 -20.18
N ALA A 27 21.03 -9.66 -20.63
CA ALA A 27 20.43 -8.54 -19.92
C ALA A 27 18.90 -8.68 -19.82
N PHE A 28 18.25 -9.13 -20.90
CA PHE A 28 16.82 -9.40 -20.89
C PHE A 28 16.43 -10.56 -19.96
N GLU A 29 17.21 -11.65 -19.96
CA GLU A 29 17.01 -12.76 -19.03
C GLU A 29 17.12 -12.29 -17.56
N GLN A 30 18.16 -11.54 -17.25
CA GLN A 30 18.35 -10.94 -15.92
C GLN A 30 17.17 -10.05 -15.54
N LEU A 31 16.70 -9.20 -16.47
CA LEU A 31 15.53 -8.34 -16.25
C LEU A 31 14.28 -9.15 -15.89
N VAL A 32 13.99 -10.22 -16.64
CA VAL A 32 12.81 -11.08 -16.40
C VAL A 32 12.90 -11.75 -15.03
N VAL A 33 14.07 -12.25 -14.65
CA VAL A 33 14.30 -12.89 -13.35
C VAL A 33 14.14 -11.87 -12.22
N LEU A 34 14.81 -10.72 -12.32
CA LEU A 34 14.79 -9.68 -11.27
C LEU A 34 13.38 -9.14 -11.05
N ILE A 35 12.65 -8.83 -12.12
CA ILE A 35 11.30 -8.30 -12.00
C ILE A 35 10.35 -9.35 -11.41
N LYS A 36 10.48 -10.62 -11.80
CA LYS A 36 9.66 -11.68 -11.21
C LYS A 36 9.85 -11.76 -9.70
N HIS A 37 11.07 -11.68 -9.20
CA HIS A 37 11.35 -11.74 -7.77
C HIS A 37 10.86 -10.48 -7.06
N TRP A 38 11.21 -9.29 -7.56
CA TRP A 38 10.83 -8.02 -6.95
C TRP A 38 9.32 -7.80 -6.85
N LEU A 39 8.56 -8.29 -7.83
CA LEU A 39 7.09 -8.19 -7.79
C LEU A 39 6.46 -9.10 -6.74
N ASN A 40 7.07 -10.24 -6.42
CA ASN A 40 6.48 -11.23 -5.52
C ASN A 40 6.70 -10.96 -4.01
N GLU A 41 7.48 -9.94 -3.63
CA GLU A 41 7.91 -9.76 -2.22
C GLU A 41 6.86 -9.16 -1.26
N ILE A 42 5.69 -8.67 -1.72
CA ILE A 42 4.77 -7.89 -0.87
C ILE A 42 3.29 -8.21 -1.15
N LEU A 43 2.44 -8.15 -0.12
CA LEU A 43 0.99 -8.26 -0.25
C LEU A 43 0.42 -7.07 -1.07
N PRO A 44 -0.20 -7.31 -2.23
CA PRO A 44 -0.58 -6.23 -3.14
C PRO A 44 -1.82 -5.47 -2.66
N CYS A 45 -1.75 -4.14 -2.73
CA CYS A 45 -2.92 -3.28 -2.84
C CYS A 45 -3.47 -3.35 -4.28
N ILE A 46 -4.77 -3.09 -4.48
CA ILE A 46 -5.42 -3.14 -5.80
C ILE A 46 -4.68 -2.27 -6.83
N SER A 47 -4.25 -1.07 -6.43
CA SER A 47 -3.50 -0.15 -7.29
C SER A 47 -2.11 -0.69 -7.67
N THR A 48 -1.43 -1.36 -6.73
CA THR A 48 -0.12 -1.98 -7.01
C THR A 48 -0.28 -3.19 -7.93
N ALA A 49 -1.25 -4.08 -7.69
CA ALA A 49 -1.44 -5.29 -8.50
C ALA A 49 -1.61 -4.96 -9.99
N ARG A 50 -2.44 -3.95 -10.30
CA ARG A 50 -2.63 -3.50 -11.67
C ARG A 50 -1.32 -3.01 -12.32
N LEU A 51 -0.53 -2.23 -11.59
CA LEU A 51 0.75 -1.71 -12.11
C LEU A 51 1.79 -2.81 -12.31
N GLU A 52 1.79 -3.83 -11.44
CA GLU A 52 2.63 -5.01 -11.61
C GLU A 52 2.28 -5.77 -12.89
N ASP A 53 0.99 -5.97 -13.16
CA ASP A 53 0.53 -6.61 -14.39
C ASP A 53 0.88 -5.78 -15.62
N GLU A 54 0.70 -4.46 -15.58
CA GLU A 54 1.09 -3.55 -16.67
C GLU A 54 2.61 -3.64 -16.95
N LEU A 55 3.45 -3.63 -15.91
CA LEU A 55 4.91 -3.82 -16.05
C LEU A 55 5.25 -5.19 -16.66
N ARG A 56 4.60 -6.28 -16.22
CA ARG A 56 4.78 -7.62 -16.80
C ARG A 56 4.43 -7.65 -18.29
N GLN A 57 3.37 -6.94 -18.70
CA GLN A 57 3.00 -6.83 -20.12
C GLN A 57 4.05 -6.06 -20.92
N GLU A 58 4.60 -4.97 -20.38
CA GLU A 58 5.67 -4.23 -21.07
C GLU A 58 6.93 -5.09 -21.27
N ILE A 59 7.35 -5.86 -20.26
CA ILE A 59 8.50 -6.78 -20.40
C ILE A 59 8.22 -7.88 -21.43
N LYS A 60 6.99 -8.39 -21.48
CA LYS A 60 6.59 -9.37 -22.50
C LYS A 60 6.68 -8.76 -23.90
N LYS A 61 6.19 -7.52 -24.09
CA LYS A 61 6.32 -6.79 -25.37
C LYS A 61 7.79 -6.56 -25.71
N LEU A 62 8.61 -6.17 -24.73
CA LEU A 62 10.05 -5.96 -24.90
C LEU A 62 10.73 -7.19 -25.48
N GLY A 63 10.46 -8.38 -24.94
CA GLY A 63 10.99 -9.64 -25.47
C GLY A 63 10.61 -9.88 -26.93
N GLY A 64 9.35 -9.63 -27.30
CA GLY A 64 8.89 -9.74 -28.69
C GLY A 64 9.59 -8.77 -29.64
N TYR A 65 9.80 -7.52 -29.25
CA TYR A 65 10.51 -6.55 -30.09
C TYR A 65 12.02 -6.77 -30.13
N ILE A 66 12.64 -7.29 -29.07
CA ILE A 66 14.04 -7.74 -29.09
C ILE A 66 14.19 -8.89 -30.10
N GLN A 67 13.27 -9.84 -30.10
CA GLN A 67 13.28 -10.93 -31.09
C GLN A 67 13.16 -10.38 -32.52
N LEU A 68 12.23 -9.46 -32.79
CA LEU A 68 12.09 -8.80 -34.09
C LEU A 68 13.35 -8.02 -34.50
N PHE A 69 13.98 -7.33 -33.55
CA PHE A 69 15.22 -6.60 -33.78
C PHE A 69 16.34 -7.55 -34.22
N LEU A 70 16.56 -8.64 -33.46
CA LEU A 70 17.58 -9.64 -33.78
C LEU A 70 17.32 -10.31 -35.13
N GLN A 71 16.07 -10.67 -35.42
CA GLN A 71 15.68 -11.25 -36.72
C GLN A 71 15.92 -10.27 -37.89
N GLY A 72 15.68 -8.97 -37.67
CA GLY A 72 15.91 -7.93 -38.67
C GLY A 72 17.37 -7.69 -38.96
N CYS A 73 18.23 -7.81 -37.95
CA CYS A 73 19.67 -7.81 -38.14
C CYS A 73 20.14 -9.01 -39.00
N CYS A 74 19.42 -10.13 -39.02
CA CYS A 74 19.73 -11.26 -39.91
C CYS A 74 19.28 -11.08 -41.37
N SER A 75 18.35 -10.14 -41.65
CA SER A 75 17.56 -10.15 -42.89
C SER A 75 17.81 -8.95 -43.82
N ASP A 76 18.81 -8.10 -43.55
CA ASP A 76 19.12 -6.85 -44.26
C ASP A 76 17.96 -5.83 -44.39
N ILE A 77 16.86 -6.01 -43.65
CA ILE A 77 15.70 -5.10 -43.66
C ILE A 77 15.92 -3.97 -42.65
N SER A 78 16.71 -2.96 -43.05
CA SER A 78 17.07 -1.81 -42.19
C SER A 78 15.86 -1.08 -41.58
N SER A 79 14.72 -1.02 -42.29
CA SER A 79 13.50 -0.40 -41.79
C SER A 79 12.91 -1.14 -40.58
N MET A 80 12.92 -2.48 -40.59
CA MET A 80 12.43 -3.31 -39.50
C MET A 80 13.30 -3.14 -38.24
N VAL A 81 14.61 -3.04 -38.41
CA VAL A 81 15.56 -2.80 -37.30
C VAL A 81 15.30 -1.43 -36.64
N LYS A 82 15.14 -0.37 -37.44
CA LYS A 82 14.84 0.98 -36.91
C LYS A 82 13.50 1.06 -36.18
N GLU A 83 12.48 0.40 -36.71
CA GLU A 83 11.17 0.32 -36.06
C GLU A 83 11.26 -0.43 -34.74
N ALA A 84 11.87 -1.62 -34.73
CA ALA A 84 12.03 -2.42 -33.53
C ALA A 84 12.82 -1.65 -32.44
N GLN A 85 13.91 -0.98 -32.81
CA GLN A 85 14.68 -0.13 -31.90
C GLN A 85 13.82 0.98 -31.28
N THR A 86 13.02 1.68 -32.09
CA THR A 86 12.14 2.75 -31.62
C THR A 86 11.10 2.21 -30.63
N LYS A 87 10.54 1.03 -30.91
CA LYS A 87 9.56 0.37 -30.02
C LYS A 87 10.21 -0.08 -28.72
N ILE A 88 11.41 -0.66 -28.78
CA ILE A 88 12.20 -1.08 -27.61
C ILE A 88 12.43 0.12 -26.67
N ILE A 89 12.91 1.25 -27.19
CA ILE A 89 13.18 2.45 -26.37
C ILE A 89 11.92 2.91 -25.65
N ARG A 90 10.78 3.00 -26.36
CA ARG A 90 9.50 3.40 -25.75
C ARG A 90 9.01 2.43 -24.68
N ILE A 91 9.16 1.13 -24.91
CA ILE A 91 8.78 0.10 -23.94
C ILE A 91 9.66 0.18 -22.70
N VAL A 92 10.98 0.38 -22.87
CA VAL A 92 11.89 0.55 -21.74
C VAL A 92 11.55 1.81 -20.95
N GLN A 93 11.30 2.94 -21.60
CA GLN A 93 10.84 4.18 -20.93
C GLN A 93 9.56 3.92 -20.11
N GLN A 94 8.58 3.23 -20.70
CA GLN A 94 7.33 2.92 -20.02
C GLN A 94 7.55 1.95 -18.83
N ALA A 95 8.40 0.94 -18.98
CA ALA A 95 8.76 0.02 -17.92
C ALA A 95 9.47 0.75 -16.77
N VAL A 96 10.41 1.66 -17.07
CA VAL A 96 11.10 2.50 -16.09
C VAL A 96 10.11 3.40 -15.33
N LYS A 97 9.12 3.96 -16.04
CA LYS A 97 8.04 4.73 -15.42
C LYS A 97 7.23 3.89 -14.43
N TYR A 98 6.86 2.67 -14.79
CA TYR A 98 6.19 1.73 -13.87
C TYR A 98 7.06 1.34 -12.67
N VAL A 99 8.37 1.12 -12.89
CA VAL A 99 9.32 0.86 -11.79
C VAL A 99 9.36 2.05 -10.82
N GLY A 100 9.39 3.29 -11.31
CA GLY A 100 9.33 4.49 -10.47
C GLY A 100 8.05 4.57 -9.64
N GLN A 101 6.89 4.30 -10.24
CA GLN A 101 5.61 4.25 -9.55
C GLN A 101 5.59 3.18 -8.45
N LEU A 102 6.01 1.96 -8.79
CA LEU A 102 6.03 0.83 -7.87
C LEU A 102 7.03 1.03 -6.74
N ALA A 103 8.18 1.66 -7.01
CA ALA A 103 9.16 1.97 -5.98
C ALA A 103 8.57 2.89 -4.90
N VAL A 104 7.82 3.91 -5.30
CA VAL A 104 7.08 4.78 -4.38
C VAL A 104 6.03 3.99 -3.60
N LEU A 105 5.20 3.21 -4.27
CA LEU A 105 4.07 2.53 -3.63
C LEU A 105 4.47 1.36 -2.73
N LYS A 106 5.58 0.69 -3.05
CA LYS A 106 6.18 -0.37 -2.22
C LYS A 106 7.14 0.16 -1.17
N GLY A 107 7.51 1.45 -1.23
CA GLY A 107 8.56 2.03 -0.40
C GLY A 107 9.94 1.44 -0.68
N SER A 108 10.18 0.92 -1.88
CA SER A 108 11.47 0.34 -2.28
C SER A 108 12.52 1.45 -2.48
N LYS A 109 13.75 1.20 -2.05
CA LYS A 109 14.88 2.08 -2.35
C LYS A 109 15.31 1.87 -3.79
N LEU A 110 15.43 2.96 -4.55
CA LEU A 110 16.06 2.92 -5.87
C LEU A 110 17.57 3.14 -5.72
N HIS A 111 18.33 2.19 -6.26
CA HIS A 111 19.77 2.28 -6.36
C HIS A 111 20.14 2.62 -7.79
N PHE A 112 20.85 3.72 -7.95
CA PHE A 112 21.34 4.17 -9.24
C PHE A 112 22.81 3.78 -9.34
N LEU A 113 23.14 3.04 -10.40
CA LEU A 113 24.52 2.69 -10.68
C LEU A 113 25.22 3.95 -11.21
N GLU A 114 26.04 4.58 -10.37
CA GLU A 114 26.84 5.74 -10.75
C GLU A 114 28.11 5.27 -11.47
N ASN A 115 28.03 5.06 -12.79
CA ASN A 115 29.14 4.98 -13.76
C ASN A 115 28.59 4.61 -15.16
N SER A 116 29.15 5.00 -16.29
CA SER A 116 30.52 5.38 -16.65
C SER A 116 30.50 6.28 -17.89
N SER A 117 31.53 7.11 -18.06
CA SER A 117 31.85 7.89 -19.27
C SER A 117 31.37 7.26 -20.60
N ASN A 118 30.48 7.96 -21.33
CA ASN A 118 30.50 8.18 -22.80
C ASN A 118 29.13 8.12 -23.53
N LYS A 119 28.95 9.10 -24.43
CA LYS A 119 28.18 9.16 -25.69
C LYS A 119 26.66 8.95 -25.73
N ALA A 120 25.99 8.41 -24.70
CA ALA A 120 24.54 8.18 -24.71
C ALA A 120 23.74 9.11 -23.76
N ALA A 121 24.23 10.34 -23.55
CA ALA A 121 23.67 11.27 -22.56
C ALA A 121 22.16 11.52 -22.75
N GLY A 122 21.67 11.68 -23.99
CA GLY A 122 20.25 11.96 -24.25
C GLY A 122 19.31 10.77 -23.97
N ILE A 123 19.70 9.54 -24.30
CA ILE A 123 18.86 8.35 -24.00
C ILE A 123 18.82 8.10 -22.49
N GLN A 124 19.93 8.36 -21.80
CA GLN A 124 19.99 8.25 -20.35
C GLN A 124 19.13 9.33 -19.67
N GLU A 125 19.11 10.55 -20.21
CA GLU A 125 18.22 11.64 -19.77
C GLU A 125 16.75 11.25 -19.97
N ASP A 126 16.37 10.75 -21.14
CA ASP A 126 14.99 10.29 -21.41
C ASP A 126 14.51 9.20 -20.41
N PHE A 127 15.40 8.29 -20.01
CA PHE A 127 15.07 7.27 -19.01
C PHE A 127 14.97 7.85 -17.60
N MET A 128 15.83 8.82 -17.26
CA MET A 128 15.74 9.53 -16.00
C MET A 128 14.45 10.35 -15.92
N ASP A 129 14.04 11.01 -16.99
CA ASP A 129 12.78 11.73 -17.09
C ASP A 129 11.59 10.79 -16.91
N ALA A 130 11.58 9.65 -17.62
CA ALA A 130 10.54 8.63 -17.46
C ALA A 130 10.45 8.09 -16.02
N LEU A 131 11.59 7.99 -15.32
CA LEU A 131 11.63 7.58 -13.93
C LEU A 131 11.09 8.66 -12.99
N CYS A 132 11.48 9.92 -13.18
CA CYS A 132 10.99 11.07 -12.42
C CYS A 132 9.47 11.20 -12.57
N ASP A 133 8.97 11.11 -13.80
CA ASP A 133 7.55 11.00 -14.15
C ASP A 133 6.86 9.85 -13.39
N GLY A 134 7.51 8.69 -13.36
CA GLY A 134 7.02 7.52 -12.66
C GLY A 134 6.90 7.75 -11.16
N VAL A 135 7.93 8.31 -10.53
CA VAL A 135 7.94 8.64 -9.10
C VAL A 135 6.88 9.70 -8.79
N GLY A 136 6.73 10.74 -9.59
CA GLY A 136 5.68 11.76 -9.41
C GLY A 136 4.27 11.17 -9.46
N LEU A 137 4.00 10.31 -10.46
CA LEU A 137 2.73 9.58 -10.53
C LEU A 137 2.53 8.61 -9.36
N GLY A 138 3.57 7.91 -8.94
CA GLY A 138 3.53 7.05 -7.76
C GLY A 138 3.18 7.82 -6.51
N MET A 139 3.78 8.99 -6.33
CA MET A 139 3.52 9.88 -5.19
C MET A 139 2.08 10.39 -5.20
N LYS A 140 1.56 10.77 -6.36
CA LYS A 140 0.15 11.13 -6.52
C LYS A 140 -0.79 9.99 -6.12
N ILE A 141 -0.54 8.78 -6.60
CA ILE A 141 -1.35 7.59 -6.26
C ILE A 141 -1.28 7.30 -4.76
N LEU A 142 -0.08 7.40 -4.16
CA LEU A 142 0.11 7.23 -2.72
C LEU A 142 -0.73 8.22 -1.92
N LEU A 143 -0.68 9.50 -2.31
CA LEU A 143 -1.42 10.55 -1.64
C LEU A 143 -2.94 10.37 -1.78
N ASP A 144 -3.41 10.03 -2.98
CA ASP A 144 -4.81 9.75 -3.25
C ASP A 144 -5.32 8.55 -2.43
N SER A 145 -4.53 7.47 -2.39
CA SER A 145 -4.85 6.28 -1.60
C SER A 145 -4.82 6.56 -0.10
N GLY A 146 -3.95 7.45 0.38
CA GLY A 146 -3.94 7.89 1.77
C GLY A 146 -5.21 8.64 2.16
N LEU A 147 -5.67 9.56 1.30
CA LEU A 147 -6.92 10.29 1.50
C LEU A 147 -8.16 9.38 1.45
N GLU A 148 -8.19 8.43 0.52
CA GLU A 148 -9.26 7.42 0.45
C GLU A 148 -9.29 6.57 1.72
N LYS A 149 -8.13 6.09 2.17
CA LYS A 149 -8.02 5.30 3.38
C LYS A 149 -8.43 6.07 4.64
N ALA A 150 -8.10 7.35 4.72
CA ALA A 150 -8.53 8.20 5.83
C ALA A 150 -10.06 8.30 5.93
N LYS A 151 -10.75 8.44 4.80
CA LYS A 151 -12.22 8.43 4.72
C LYS A 151 -12.83 7.09 5.11
N GLU A 152 -12.22 5.98 4.67
CA GLU A 152 -12.64 4.63 5.08
C GLU A 152 -12.56 4.47 6.61
N LEU A 153 -11.41 4.83 7.19
CA LEU A 153 -11.20 4.77 8.64
C LEU A 153 -12.15 5.68 9.40
N GLN A 154 -12.45 6.86 8.85
CA GLN A 154 -13.43 7.79 9.42
C GLN A 154 -14.82 7.16 9.48
N HIS A 155 -15.27 6.56 8.37
CA HIS A 155 -16.56 5.90 8.28
C HIS A 155 -16.64 4.70 9.26
N GLU A 156 -15.59 3.88 9.32
CA GLU A 156 -15.55 2.74 10.23
C GLU A 156 -15.58 3.17 11.69
N LEU A 157 -14.83 4.21 12.05
CA LEU A 157 -14.80 4.76 13.41
C LEU A 157 -16.14 5.39 13.80
N LEU A 158 -16.79 6.11 12.88
CA LEU A 158 -18.11 6.70 13.10
C LEU A 158 -19.17 5.65 13.45
N SER A 159 -19.09 4.46 12.86
CA SER A 159 -20.00 3.35 13.12
C SER A 159 -19.88 2.73 14.52
N GLN A 160 -18.80 3.00 15.27
CA GLN A 160 -18.60 2.43 16.61
C GLN A 160 -19.42 3.17 17.68
N CYS A 161 -20.12 2.42 18.55
CA CYS A 161 -20.83 2.97 19.70
C CYS A 161 -19.87 3.26 20.86
N THR A 162 -20.11 4.36 21.59
CA THR A 162 -19.33 4.75 22.78
C THR A 162 -20.22 4.63 24.00
N GLN A 163 -19.78 3.90 25.02
CA GLN A 163 -20.59 3.59 26.21
C GLN A 163 -20.24 4.47 27.41
N ASN A 164 -19.00 4.94 27.49
CA ASN A 164 -18.46 5.74 28.59
C ASN A 164 -17.79 7.03 28.06
N GLU A 165 -17.49 7.98 28.95
CA GLU A 165 -16.85 9.25 28.55
C GLU A 165 -15.44 9.04 27.99
N VAL A 166 -14.74 7.97 28.43
CA VAL A 166 -13.38 7.66 27.99
C VAL A 166 -13.35 7.19 26.53
N THR A 167 -14.22 6.24 26.15
CA THR A 167 -14.42 5.79 24.76
C THR A 167 -14.90 6.92 23.85
N LYS A 168 -15.72 7.84 24.35
CA LYS A 168 -16.13 9.05 23.63
C LYS A 168 -14.95 9.98 23.35
N GLN A 169 -14.09 10.20 24.34
CA GLN A 169 -12.86 10.97 24.14
C GLN A 169 -11.91 10.26 23.19
N MET A 170 -11.70 8.95 23.35
CA MET A 170 -10.84 8.15 22.49
C MET A 170 -11.28 8.23 21.02
N LYS A 171 -12.58 8.05 20.74
CA LYS A 171 -13.18 8.23 19.42
C LYS A 171 -12.94 9.64 18.88
N GLY A 172 -13.15 10.68 19.70
CA GLY A 172 -12.91 12.07 19.30
C GLY A 172 -11.45 12.36 18.95
N LYS A 173 -10.50 11.83 19.72
CA LYS A 173 -9.05 11.99 19.47
C LYS A 173 -8.61 11.23 18.22
N ALA A 174 -9.14 10.02 18.03
CA ALA A 174 -8.94 9.23 16.82
C ALA A 174 -9.46 9.94 15.55
N MET A 175 -10.66 10.54 15.63
CA MET A 175 -11.18 11.40 14.55
C MET A 175 -10.28 12.60 14.27
N GLY A 176 -9.74 13.23 15.32
CA GLY A 176 -8.75 14.31 15.19
C GLY A 176 -7.47 13.86 14.48
N LEU A 177 -6.95 12.68 14.81
CA LEU A 177 -5.76 12.10 14.16
C LEU A 177 -5.98 11.86 12.67
N ILE A 178 -7.14 11.29 12.30
CA ILE A 178 -7.53 11.10 10.90
C ILE A 178 -7.55 12.45 10.18
N GLY A 179 -8.22 13.46 10.74
CA GLY A 179 -8.31 14.80 10.13
C GLY A 179 -6.95 15.50 9.99
N CYS A 180 -6.04 15.35 10.95
CA CYS A 180 -4.67 15.87 10.83
C CYS A 180 -3.93 15.27 9.63
N LEU A 181 -4.12 13.98 9.37
CA LEU A 181 -3.47 13.30 8.26
C LEU A 181 -4.13 13.62 6.92
N GLU A 182 -5.47 13.70 6.86
CA GLU A 182 -6.16 14.19 5.67
C GLU A 182 -5.63 15.56 5.23
N ASN A 183 -5.48 16.48 6.19
CA ASN A 183 -4.93 17.81 5.91
C ASN A 183 -3.50 17.73 5.38
N MET A 184 -2.66 16.88 5.97
CA MET A 184 -1.26 16.76 5.55
C MET A 184 -1.12 16.16 4.15
N PHE A 185 -1.90 15.11 3.85
CA PHE A 185 -1.95 14.50 2.52
C PHE A 185 -2.51 15.47 1.47
N ALA A 186 -3.56 16.22 1.81
CA ALA A 186 -4.14 17.23 0.92
C ALA A 186 -3.18 18.40 0.65
N GLU A 187 -2.52 18.91 1.69
CA GLU A 187 -1.51 19.97 1.56
C GLU A 187 -0.37 19.54 0.63
N TRP A 188 0.17 18.34 0.85
CA TRP A 188 1.25 17.82 0.01
C TRP A 188 0.82 17.55 -1.42
N LYS A 189 -0.40 17.05 -1.62
CA LYS A 189 -0.97 16.90 -2.96
C LYS A 189 -1.00 18.24 -3.70
N THR A 190 -1.43 19.32 -3.03
CA THR A 190 -1.42 20.66 -3.65
C THR A 190 -0.02 21.21 -3.91
N LYS A 191 0.95 20.93 -3.04
CA LYS A 191 2.35 21.36 -3.21
C LYS A 191 3.04 20.61 -4.36
N SER A 192 2.88 19.29 -4.45
CA SER A 192 3.46 18.46 -5.53
C SER A 192 3.06 19.00 -6.90
N PHE A 193 1.77 19.27 -7.11
CA PHE A 193 1.29 19.81 -8.39
C PHE A 193 1.79 21.22 -8.70
N ARG A 194 2.06 22.05 -7.69
CA ARG A 194 2.58 23.41 -7.90
C ARG A 194 4.06 23.36 -8.33
N THR A 195 4.85 22.47 -7.72
CA THR A 195 6.26 22.28 -8.06
C THR A 195 6.44 21.66 -9.45
N GLU A 196 5.60 20.69 -9.82
CA GLU A 196 5.54 20.11 -11.18
C GLU A 196 5.25 21.15 -12.27
N LEU A 197 4.54 22.24 -11.94
CA LEU A 197 4.18 23.30 -12.91
C LEU A 197 5.27 24.38 -13.06
N GLN A 198 6.26 24.44 -12.16
CA GLN A 198 7.25 25.52 -12.07
C GLN A 198 8.70 25.10 -12.25
N GLN A 199 9.05 23.81 -12.14
CA GLN A 199 10.43 23.35 -12.29
C GLN A 199 10.76 22.89 -13.72
N GLU A 200 11.81 23.47 -14.31
CA GLU A 200 12.56 22.86 -15.41
C GLU A 200 13.38 21.70 -14.86
N GLY A 201 12.91 20.47 -15.05
CA GLY A 201 13.64 19.21 -14.85
C GLY A 201 14.04 18.89 -13.38
N PRO A 202 13.39 17.93 -12.70
CA PRO A 202 13.82 17.52 -11.36
C PRO A 202 15.18 16.81 -11.43
N GLY A 203 16.19 17.40 -10.80
CA GLY A 203 17.51 16.80 -10.72
C GLY A 203 17.53 15.51 -9.90
N TYR A 204 18.57 14.70 -10.08
CA TYR A 204 18.77 13.43 -9.36
C TYR A 204 18.60 13.51 -7.82
N GLN A 205 19.07 14.61 -7.22
CA GLN A 205 18.95 14.82 -5.78
C GLN A 205 17.50 15.03 -5.34
N ASP A 206 16.66 15.59 -6.19
CA ASP A 206 15.25 15.83 -5.89
C ASP A 206 14.43 14.55 -6.03
N LEU A 207 14.82 13.66 -6.95
CA LEU A 207 14.26 12.32 -7.07
C LEU A 207 14.47 11.50 -5.79
N LYS A 208 15.71 11.47 -5.27
CA LYS A 208 16.05 10.75 -4.04
C LYS A 208 15.28 11.27 -2.83
N LYS A 209 15.16 12.59 -2.70
CA LYS A 209 14.36 13.21 -1.63
C LYS A 209 12.89 12.82 -1.75
N THR A 210 12.34 12.83 -2.96
CA THR A 210 10.93 12.46 -3.20
C THR A 210 10.65 11.01 -2.84
N ILE A 211 11.56 10.08 -3.17
CA ILE A 211 11.44 8.67 -2.80
C ILE A 211 11.52 8.48 -1.28
N ASN A 212 12.46 9.16 -0.60
CA ASN A 212 12.55 9.09 0.87
C ASN A 212 11.27 9.63 1.53
N LEU A 213 10.77 10.76 1.04
CA LEU A 213 9.53 11.35 1.53
C LEU A 213 8.34 10.39 1.32
N ALA A 214 8.24 9.75 0.16
CA ALA A 214 7.22 8.74 -0.11
C ALA A 214 7.27 7.57 0.90
N GLN A 215 8.47 7.14 1.32
CA GLN A 215 8.62 6.13 2.36
C GLN A 215 8.05 6.60 3.70
N GLU A 216 8.28 7.86 4.08
CA GLU A 216 7.71 8.42 5.31
C GLU A 216 6.18 8.50 5.23
N PHE A 217 5.62 8.85 4.06
CA PHE A 217 4.17 8.84 3.86
C PHE A 217 3.56 7.43 3.96
N LEU A 218 4.24 6.43 3.41
CA LEU A 218 3.81 5.03 3.54
C LEU A 218 3.81 4.56 5.00
N LYS A 219 4.91 4.82 5.73
CA LYS A 219 5.01 4.49 7.16
C LYS A 219 3.90 5.17 7.95
N LEU A 220 3.65 6.44 7.67
CA LEU A 220 2.62 7.21 8.36
C LEU A 220 1.21 6.71 8.06
N LYS A 221 0.90 6.42 6.79
CA LYS A 221 -0.37 5.81 6.39
C LYS A 221 -0.60 4.50 7.14
N HIS A 222 0.41 3.63 7.17
CA HIS A 222 0.30 2.33 7.84
C HIS A 222 0.16 2.48 9.36
N CYS A 223 0.95 3.37 9.96
CA CYS A 223 0.92 3.61 11.40
C CYS A 223 -0.43 4.19 11.85
N LEU A 224 -1.03 5.09 11.07
CA LEU A 224 -2.38 5.58 11.32
C LEU A 224 -3.40 4.44 11.24
N GLU A 225 -3.37 3.67 10.15
CA GLU A 225 -4.30 2.57 9.96
C GLU A 225 -4.25 1.61 11.15
N GLN A 226 -3.05 1.19 11.57
CA GLN A 226 -2.88 0.36 12.77
C GLN A 226 -3.46 1.04 14.02
N THR A 227 -3.13 2.31 14.27
CA THR A 227 -3.58 3.05 15.45
C THR A 227 -5.10 3.13 15.52
N ILE A 228 -5.76 3.46 14.40
CA ILE A 228 -7.23 3.55 14.35
C ILE A 228 -7.88 2.17 14.48
N GLN A 229 -7.31 1.13 13.88
CA GLN A 229 -7.82 -0.24 14.02
C GLN A 229 -7.72 -0.78 15.45
N ILE A 230 -6.64 -0.45 16.17
CA ILE A 230 -6.50 -0.73 17.61
C ILE A 230 -7.61 -0.04 18.39
N ILE A 231 -7.87 1.24 18.12
CA ILE A 231 -8.95 2.00 18.78
C ILE A 231 -10.32 1.41 18.46
N ILE A 232 -10.59 1.07 17.20
CA ILE A 232 -11.86 0.43 16.81
C ILE A 232 -12.03 -0.90 17.55
N SER A 233 -10.97 -1.69 17.69
CA SER A 233 -10.98 -2.95 18.45
C SER A 233 -11.27 -2.71 19.94
N ALA A 234 -10.65 -1.69 20.55
CA ALA A 234 -10.93 -1.27 21.92
C ALA A 234 -12.40 -0.84 22.11
N LEU A 235 -12.94 -0.04 21.18
CA LEU A 235 -14.34 0.39 21.20
C LEU A 235 -15.33 -0.78 21.05
N ARG A 236 -14.91 -1.88 20.41
CA ARG A 236 -15.68 -3.13 20.33
C ARG A 236 -15.56 -4.00 21.59
N GLY A 237 -14.78 -3.59 22.59
CA GLY A 237 -14.57 -4.31 23.84
C GLY A 237 -13.51 -5.40 23.76
N CYS A 238 -12.65 -5.40 22.73
CA CYS A 238 -11.51 -6.31 22.68
C CYS A 238 -10.39 -5.86 23.61
N HIS A 239 -9.83 -6.79 24.38
CA HIS A 239 -8.65 -6.51 25.22
C HIS A 239 -7.48 -6.07 24.33
N MET A 240 -6.96 -4.88 24.60
CA MET A 240 -5.83 -4.30 23.88
C MET A 240 -4.55 -4.40 24.69
N ASP A 241 -3.45 -4.81 24.04
CA ASP A 241 -2.13 -4.70 24.63
C ASP A 241 -1.67 -3.23 24.57
N LYS A 242 -1.57 -2.61 25.74
CA LYS A 242 -1.12 -1.23 25.94
C LYS A 242 0.23 -0.95 25.26
N ASN A 243 1.11 -1.95 25.18
CA ASN A 243 2.42 -1.78 24.55
C ASN A 243 2.29 -1.56 23.04
N ILE A 244 1.30 -2.18 22.39
CA ILE A 244 1.07 -2.02 20.96
C ILE A 244 0.61 -0.58 20.67
N LEU A 245 -0.39 -0.08 21.41
CA LEU A 245 -0.86 1.30 21.24
C LEU A 245 0.25 2.32 21.53
N LYS A 246 1.04 2.10 22.59
CA LYS A 246 2.17 2.96 22.95
C LYS A 246 3.21 3.01 21.84
N ASN A 247 3.58 1.86 21.28
CA ASN A 247 4.54 1.78 20.17
C ASN A 247 4.02 2.49 18.90
N CYS A 248 2.72 2.36 18.60
CA CYS A 248 2.09 3.07 17.48
C CYS A 248 2.09 4.58 17.71
N VAL A 249 1.72 5.05 18.90
CA VAL A 249 1.73 6.49 19.26
C VAL A 249 3.14 7.06 19.19
N GLU A 250 4.14 6.35 19.70
CA GLU A 250 5.55 6.76 19.63
C GLU A 250 6.03 6.86 18.18
N SER A 251 5.68 5.88 17.34
CA SER A 251 5.98 5.89 15.91
C SER A 251 5.33 7.07 15.19
N LEU A 252 4.06 7.38 15.48
CA LEU A 252 3.37 8.57 14.95
C LEU A 252 4.07 9.86 15.37
N CYS A 253 4.51 9.96 16.63
CA CYS A 253 5.21 11.15 17.14
C CYS A 253 6.58 11.33 16.47
N ASN A 254 7.33 10.26 16.23
CA ASN A 254 8.62 10.33 15.56
C ASN A 254 8.46 10.73 14.10
N LEU A 255 7.52 10.10 13.37
CA LEU A 255 7.19 10.48 12.00
C LEU A 255 6.76 11.94 11.91
N ALA A 256 5.92 12.43 12.83
CA ALA A 256 5.50 13.83 12.86
C ALA A 256 6.67 14.82 12.97
N LYS A 257 7.73 14.46 13.70
CA LYS A 257 8.96 15.26 13.82
C LYS A 257 9.79 15.21 12.56
N ASP A 258 10.00 14.02 12.00
CA ASP A 258 10.77 13.84 10.76
C ASP A 258 10.16 14.65 9.61
N PHE A 259 8.82 14.63 9.49
CA PHE A 259 8.10 15.47 8.52
C PHE A 259 8.29 16.97 8.75
N HIS A 260 8.33 17.42 10.01
CA HIS A 260 8.53 18.83 10.32
C HIS A 260 9.94 19.31 9.90
N ASP A 261 10.95 18.47 10.10
CA ASP A 261 12.34 18.81 9.82
C ASP A 261 12.62 18.77 8.32
N ASP A 262 12.12 17.77 7.59
CA ASP A 262 12.25 17.65 6.13
C ASP A 262 11.48 18.75 5.38
N LEU A 263 10.28 19.12 5.87
CA LEU A 263 9.51 20.24 5.32
C LEU A 263 10.17 21.60 5.55
N SER A 264 10.85 21.77 6.69
CA SER A 264 11.59 23.00 6.97
C SER A 264 12.75 23.17 5.99
N MET A 265 13.45 22.09 5.64
CA MET A 265 14.53 22.06 4.66
C MET A 265 14.08 22.36 3.23
N CYS A 266 12.91 21.88 2.80
CA CYS A 266 12.37 22.20 1.48
C CYS A 266 11.89 23.67 1.35
N SER A 267 11.64 24.35 2.47
CA SER A 267 11.13 25.73 2.48
C SER A 267 12.22 26.81 2.41
N THR A 268 13.49 26.47 2.62
CA THR A 268 14.60 27.45 2.62
C THR A 268 15.20 27.75 1.24
N SER A 269 14.67 27.18 0.15
CA SER A 269 15.22 27.33 -1.20
C SER A 269 14.52 28.35 -2.11
N LEU A 270 13.46 29.03 -1.67
CA LEU A 270 12.88 30.16 -2.42
C LEU A 270 12.54 31.31 -1.50
N ASP A 271 13.40 32.33 -1.52
CA ASP A 271 13.07 33.64 -0.98
C ASP A 271 12.20 34.38 -2.01
N SER A 272 10.91 34.49 -1.74
CA SER A 272 10.17 35.76 -1.80
C SER A 272 8.69 35.56 -1.46
N CYS A 273 8.33 36.14 -0.32
CA CYS A 273 7.06 36.81 -0.03
C CYS A 273 5.80 36.30 -0.76
N GLU A 274 5.18 35.24 -0.25
CA GLU A 274 3.73 35.10 -0.37
C GLU A 274 3.14 34.34 0.82
N LYS A 275 2.40 35.09 1.65
CA LYS A 275 1.43 34.69 2.68
C LYS A 275 1.68 33.33 3.35
N ARG A 276 2.20 33.37 4.59
CA ARG A 276 2.08 32.28 5.58
C ARG A 276 0.63 31.82 5.68
N LEU A 277 0.28 30.76 4.97
CA LEU A 277 -0.92 29.94 5.22
C LEU A 277 -0.62 29.10 6.48
N PRO A 278 -1.60 28.90 7.38
CA PRO A 278 -1.27 28.65 8.77
C PRO A 278 -0.70 27.24 8.96
N ARG A 279 0.47 27.19 9.60
CA ARG A 279 1.27 26.02 9.99
C ARG A 279 0.56 25.18 11.06
N VAL A 280 -0.67 24.74 10.79
CA VAL A 280 -1.62 24.23 11.79
C VAL A 280 -1.68 22.70 11.89
N GLY A 281 -1.06 21.95 10.98
CA GLY A 281 -1.16 20.48 10.98
C GLY A 281 -0.21 19.73 11.93
N HIS A 282 1.06 20.13 12.00
CA HIS A 282 2.13 19.22 12.47
C HIS A 282 2.25 19.09 14.00
N GLY A 283 2.13 20.19 14.75
CA GLY A 283 2.07 20.13 16.22
C GLY A 283 0.76 19.50 16.74
N GLY A 284 -0.27 19.46 15.89
CA GLY A 284 -1.54 18.80 16.18
C GLY A 284 -1.43 17.29 16.23
N LEU A 285 -0.67 16.68 15.32
CA LEU A 285 -0.53 15.22 15.24
C LEU A 285 0.13 14.63 16.49
N GLU A 286 1.29 15.18 16.90
CA GLU A 286 2.00 14.73 18.10
C GLU A 286 1.17 14.92 19.38
N SER A 287 0.54 16.09 19.54
CA SER A 287 -0.27 16.39 20.72
C SER A 287 -1.53 15.52 20.81
N LEU A 288 -2.19 15.25 19.68
CA LEU A 288 -3.34 14.33 19.62
C LEU A 288 -2.93 12.89 19.90
N ALA A 289 -1.81 12.42 19.37
CA ALA A 289 -1.33 11.06 19.59
C ALA A 289 -0.99 10.84 21.08
N LYS A 290 -0.31 11.79 21.73
CA LYS A 290 -0.04 11.74 23.18
C LYS A 290 -1.32 11.83 24.00
N SER A 291 -2.26 12.69 23.61
CA SER A 291 -3.57 12.81 24.29
C SER A 291 -4.40 11.54 24.17
N LEU A 292 -4.30 10.81 23.06
CA LEU A 292 -4.96 9.53 22.87
C LEU A 292 -4.43 8.49 23.85
N LEU A 293 -3.10 8.40 24.00
CA LEU A 293 -2.48 7.47 24.95
C LEU A 293 -2.95 7.75 26.38
N LEU A 294 -3.05 9.03 26.77
CA LEU A 294 -3.54 9.42 28.09
C LEU A 294 -5.02 9.04 28.34
N CYS A 295 -5.87 9.08 27.32
CA CYS A 295 -7.26 8.58 27.43
C CYS A 295 -7.29 7.07 27.71
N PHE A 296 -6.36 6.31 27.14
CA PHE A 296 -6.28 4.87 27.35
C PHE A 296 -5.81 4.52 28.78
N GLU A 297 -4.84 5.26 29.31
CA GLU A 297 -4.34 5.04 30.68
C GLU A 297 -5.36 5.38 31.77
N SER A 298 -6.34 6.24 31.47
CA SER A 298 -7.41 6.58 32.41
C SER A 298 -8.56 5.56 32.44
N GLU A 299 -8.79 4.82 31.35
CA GLU A 299 -9.78 3.73 31.28
C GLU A 299 -9.38 2.56 32.19
N GLU A 300 -8.12 2.13 32.14
CA GLU A 300 -7.58 1.03 32.94
C GLU A 300 -7.70 1.29 34.45
N ARG A 301 -7.55 2.56 34.87
CA ARG A 301 -7.72 2.96 36.27
C ARG A 301 -9.20 2.96 36.71
N ALA A 302 -10.13 3.10 35.76
CA ALA A 302 -11.58 3.06 36.01
C ALA A 302 -12.15 1.62 35.95
N ASP A 303 -11.61 0.75 35.08
CA ASP A 303 -12.00 -0.67 34.99
C ASP A 303 -11.53 -1.50 36.20
N LEU A 304 -10.47 -1.07 36.89
CA LEU A 304 -10.10 -1.61 38.21
C LEU A 304 -11.13 -1.30 39.31
N LEU A 305 -12.06 -0.35 39.08
CA LEU A 305 -13.03 0.12 40.07
C LEU A 305 -14.46 -0.37 39.81
N ASN A 306 -14.76 -0.95 38.64
CA ASN A 306 -16.10 -1.44 38.32
C ASN A 306 -16.06 -2.89 37.78
N PRO A 307 -16.70 -3.86 38.44
CA PRO A 307 -16.89 -5.19 37.88
C PRO A 307 -17.80 -5.11 36.65
N TRP A 308 -17.39 -5.75 35.56
CA TRP A 308 -18.09 -5.80 34.27
C TRP A 308 -19.52 -6.34 34.45
N GLU A 309 -20.53 -5.47 34.41
CA GLU A 309 -21.92 -5.89 34.30
C GLU A 309 -22.24 -6.20 32.83
N THR A 310 -22.30 -7.49 32.53
CA THR A 310 -22.76 -8.04 31.25
C THR A 310 -24.13 -7.47 30.87
N CYS A 311 -24.20 -6.83 29.70
CA CYS A 311 -25.42 -6.36 29.09
C CYS A 311 -26.35 -7.54 28.75
N ASN A 312 -27.41 -7.72 29.54
CA ASN A 312 -28.61 -8.45 29.14
C ASN A 312 -29.78 -7.47 29.18
N GLN A 313 -30.13 -6.88 28.02
CA GLN A 313 -31.41 -6.19 27.85
C GLN A 313 -32.35 -7.08 27.05
N ASN A 314 -33.26 -7.74 27.76
CA ASN A 314 -34.57 -8.12 27.24
C ASN A 314 -35.59 -7.77 28.33
N THR A 315 -36.19 -6.59 28.26
CA THR A 315 -37.51 -6.39 28.87
C THR A 315 -38.27 -5.33 28.09
N ARG A 316 -39.24 -5.81 27.33
CA ARG A 316 -40.28 -5.01 26.69
C ARG A 316 -41.51 -5.02 27.61
N GLU A 317 -42.07 -3.82 27.73
CA GLU A 317 -43.45 -3.47 28.01
C GLU A 317 -44.00 -3.37 29.45
N GLU A 318 -44.44 -2.14 29.68
CA GLU A 318 -45.27 -1.57 30.73
C GLU A 318 -46.60 -2.32 30.91
N GLY A 319 -47.06 -2.36 32.17
CA GLY A 319 -48.42 -2.77 32.50
C GLY A 319 -48.74 -2.41 33.95
N ARG A 320 -49.19 -1.17 34.18
CA ARG A 320 -49.84 -0.73 35.42
C ARG A 320 -51.07 -1.59 35.71
N GLN A 321 -51.27 -2.07 36.95
CA GLN A 321 -52.45 -1.75 37.77
C GLN A 321 -52.50 -2.44 39.16
N SER A 322 -52.93 -1.62 40.14
CA SER A 322 -53.73 -1.84 41.37
C SER A 322 -53.51 -3.02 42.33
N LYS A 323 -53.39 -2.64 43.61
CA LYS A 323 -53.51 -3.46 44.82
C LYS A 323 -54.97 -3.87 45.07
N SER A 324 -55.20 -5.11 45.49
CA SER A 324 -56.30 -5.49 46.40
C SER A 324 -55.99 -6.85 47.08
N SER A 325 -56.71 -7.09 48.16
CA SER A 325 -56.40 -7.86 49.36
C SER A 325 -56.67 -9.38 49.32
N ARG A 326 -55.80 -10.12 50.03
CA ARG A 326 -56.06 -11.16 51.06
C ARG A 326 -56.91 -12.41 50.73
N THR A 327 -56.35 -13.55 51.16
CA THR A 327 -56.95 -14.78 51.78
C THR A 327 -56.81 -16.10 50.99
N ASP A 328 -56.06 -17.02 51.60
CA ASP A 328 -56.06 -18.50 51.64
C ASP A 328 -56.61 -19.36 50.48
N SER A 329 -55.81 -20.34 50.01
CA SER A 329 -56.11 -21.79 50.13
C SER A 329 -55.33 -22.66 49.12
N ILE A 330 -54.93 -23.82 49.63
CA ILE A 330 -54.25 -25.00 49.06
C ILE A 330 -54.93 -25.56 47.79
N ARG A 331 -54.14 -25.95 46.76
CA ARG A 331 -54.16 -27.30 46.14
C ARG A 331 -53.21 -27.47 44.94
N ASN A 332 -52.44 -28.56 44.99
CA ASN A 332 -51.69 -29.19 43.90
C ASN A 332 -52.57 -29.52 42.69
N LYS A 333 -52.11 -29.24 41.46
CA LYS A 333 -52.53 -29.90 40.22
C LYS A 333 -51.37 -29.93 39.22
N GLY A 334 -51.15 -31.12 38.67
CA GLY A 334 -49.92 -31.54 37.99
C GLY A 334 -49.67 -31.00 36.58
N VAL A 335 -48.44 -31.22 36.13
CA VAL A 335 -47.95 -30.93 34.78
C VAL A 335 -47.84 -32.27 34.02
N PRO A 336 -48.44 -32.42 32.83
CA PRO A 336 -48.24 -33.60 32.00
C PRO A 336 -46.91 -33.53 31.24
N LYS A 337 -46.11 -34.57 31.45
CA LYS A 337 -44.87 -34.92 30.74
C LYS A 337 -45.19 -35.29 29.29
N ARG A 338 -44.52 -34.67 28.31
CA ARG A 338 -44.40 -35.23 26.95
C ARG A 338 -42.95 -35.63 26.72
N VAL A 339 -42.77 -36.90 26.38
CA VAL A 339 -41.57 -37.52 25.80
C VAL A 339 -41.93 -37.94 24.37
N PHE A 340 -40.90 -38.17 23.56
CA PHE A 340 -40.81 -38.90 22.27
C PHE A 340 -40.16 -38.01 21.21
N GLU A 341 -39.11 -38.39 20.48
CA GLU A 341 -38.32 -39.64 20.37
C GLU A 341 -37.05 -39.29 19.55
N LEU A 342 -35.88 -39.83 19.89
CA LEU A 342 -34.64 -39.66 19.12
C LEU A 342 -34.39 -40.94 18.32
N HIS A 343 -34.53 -40.87 16.99
CA HIS A 343 -34.01 -41.89 16.09
C HIS A 343 -32.61 -41.49 15.60
N GLY A 344 -31.63 -42.31 15.95
CA GLY A 344 -30.29 -42.24 15.39
C GLY A 344 -30.19 -42.95 14.04
N SER A 345 -29.13 -42.63 13.30
CA SER A 345 -28.10 -43.59 12.82
C SER A 345 -27.18 -42.88 11.82
N SER A 346 -25.88 -42.88 12.15
CA SER A 346 -24.77 -42.71 11.19
C SER A 346 -24.58 -44.02 10.39
N PRO A 347 -23.80 -44.10 9.29
CA PRO A 347 -22.35 -44.23 9.46
C PRO A 347 -21.47 -43.54 8.39
N ALA A 348 -20.18 -43.51 8.71
CA ALA A 348 -19.03 -42.96 8.02
C ALA A 348 -18.58 -43.74 6.76
N VAL A 349 -17.76 -43.09 5.92
CA VAL A 349 -16.75 -43.72 5.06
C VAL A 349 -15.48 -42.87 5.06
N THR A 350 -14.36 -43.52 5.33
CA THR A 350 -12.95 -43.07 5.32
C THR A 350 -12.25 -43.38 3.98
N SER A 351 -10.99 -42.93 3.84
CA SER A 351 -9.98 -43.21 2.78
C SER A 351 -10.03 -42.21 1.60
N GLU A 352 -8.94 -41.74 0.99
CA GLU A 352 -7.52 -42.08 1.09
C GLU A 352 -6.69 -40.97 0.39
N ASP A 353 -5.39 -41.01 0.59
CA ASP A 353 -4.34 -40.14 0.01
C ASP A 353 -4.42 -39.91 -1.51
N SER A 354 -4.12 -38.67 -1.96
CA SER A 354 -3.57 -38.46 -3.30
C SER A 354 -2.74 -37.18 -3.40
N MET A 355 -1.44 -37.36 -3.64
CA MET A 355 -0.42 -36.35 -3.97
C MET A 355 -0.79 -35.51 -5.22
N PRO A 356 -0.25 -34.28 -5.37
CA PRO A 356 -0.54 -33.43 -6.52
C PRO A 356 0.27 -33.90 -7.76
N SER A 357 -0.45 -34.23 -8.83
CA SER A 357 0.14 -34.63 -10.10
C SER A 357 0.75 -33.44 -10.85
N ARG A 358 2.00 -33.68 -11.25
CA ARG A 358 2.91 -32.98 -12.18
C ARG A 358 2.23 -32.32 -13.38
N ILE A 359 2.61 -31.07 -13.65
CA ILE A 359 2.30 -30.30 -14.88
C ILE A 359 3.10 -30.88 -16.05
N GLN A 360 2.43 -31.10 -17.19
CA GLN A 360 3.02 -31.51 -18.46
C GLN A 360 2.74 -30.40 -19.48
N TRP A 361 3.79 -29.75 -19.97
CA TRP A 361 3.71 -28.74 -21.02
C TRP A 361 3.79 -29.43 -22.39
N VAL A 362 2.87 -29.09 -23.29
CA VAL A 362 3.02 -29.23 -24.74
C VAL A 362 3.17 -27.83 -25.31
#